data_AF-A0A2I0TZX8-F1
#
_entry.id   AF-A0A2I0TZX8-F1
#
_cell.length_a   1.000
_cell.length_b   1.000
_cell.length_c   1.000
_cell.angle_alpha   90.00
_cell.angle_beta   90.00
_cell.angle_gamma   90.00
#
_symmetry.space_group_name_H-M   'P 1'
#
loop_
_entity.id
_entity.type
_entity.pdbx_description
1 polymer ?
#
loop_
_entity_poly.entity_id
_entity_poly.type
_entity_poly.pdbx_seq_one_letter_code
_entity_poly.pdbx_strand_id
1 'polypeptide(L)'
;MGIVFPLLCVYSRLVILFTDELGHISHWRAIMAGSLAGMVATIVTYPTDVIKTRLIVQNRLEPSYEGILHAFYKIYHQEGLLALYRGVSPAILVELVPGVSAAELNILCSTAVGVFVQVQHASKQIAADKQYKGIIDCVVRIPREQGVLSFWRGNLANVIRYFPTQALNFAFKDKYKQIFLGGVDKRTQFWRYFAGNLASGGAAGATSLCFVYPLDFARTRLAADVGKAGADREFSGLGDCLVKIFRSDGLRGLYQGFNVSVQGIIIYRASYFGIYDTAKGMLPDPKNTHIVVSWMIAQTVTAVAGLASYPFDTVRRRMMMQSGRKGTDIMYSGTIDCWRKIARDEGSKAFFKGAWSNVLRGMGGAFVLVLYDEIKKYT
;
A
#
# COMPACT_ATOMS: atom_id res chain seq x y z
N MET A 1 -11.89 -26.80 -11.77
CA MET A 1 -11.05 -27.23 -12.92
C MET A 1 -11.45 -26.60 -14.26
N GLY A 2 -12.73 -26.25 -14.51
CA GLY A 2 -13.18 -25.80 -15.85
C GLY A 2 -12.76 -24.39 -16.33
N ILE A 3 -12.42 -23.44 -15.45
CA ILE A 3 -12.05 -22.05 -15.85
C ILE A 3 -10.53 -21.85 -15.98
N VAL A 4 -9.73 -22.73 -15.37
CA VAL A 4 -8.26 -22.60 -15.31
C VAL A 4 -7.62 -22.94 -16.67
N PHE A 5 -8.16 -23.93 -17.38
CA PHE A 5 -7.62 -24.42 -18.64
C PHE A 5 -7.74 -23.41 -19.81
N PRO A 6 -8.87 -22.70 -20.00
CA PRO A 6 -8.97 -21.62 -20.99
C PRO A 6 -8.02 -20.46 -20.73
N LEU A 7 -7.79 -20.10 -19.47
CA LEU A 7 -6.94 -18.97 -19.07
C LEU A 7 -5.45 -19.25 -19.31
N LEU A 8 -5.00 -20.47 -19.03
CA LEU A 8 -3.67 -20.95 -19.42
C LEU A 8 -3.47 -20.89 -20.94
N CYS A 9 -4.50 -21.22 -21.71
CA CYS A 9 -4.46 -21.17 -23.17
C CYS A 9 -4.33 -19.73 -23.71
N VAL A 10 -5.01 -18.77 -23.09
CA VAL A 10 -4.89 -17.33 -23.39
C VAL A 10 -3.49 -16.82 -23.02
N TYR A 11 -2.99 -17.17 -21.83
CA TYR A 11 -1.64 -16.80 -21.40
C TYR A 11 -0.57 -17.33 -22.37
N SER A 12 -0.62 -18.62 -22.73
CA SER A 12 0.34 -19.22 -23.66
C SER A 12 0.30 -18.56 -25.05
N ARG A 13 -0.89 -18.21 -25.56
CA ARG A 13 -1.00 -17.50 -26.85
C ARG A 13 -0.47 -16.07 -26.80
N LEU A 14 -0.68 -15.35 -25.69
CA LEU A 14 -0.15 -14.00 -25.51
C LEU A 14 1.37 -14.00 -25.36
N VAL A 15 1.93 -14.96 -24.62
CA VAL A 15 3.38 -15.14 -24.47
C VAL A 15 4.04 -15.40 -25.84
N ILE A 16 3.45 -16.26 -26.67
CA ILE A 16 3.93 -16.52 -28.05
C ILE A 16 3.90 -15.24 -28.91
N LEU A 17 2.82 -14.44 -28.80
CA LEU A 17 2.66 -13.18 -29.54
C LEU A 17 3.70 -12.09 -29.17
N PHE A 18 4.24 -12.14 -27.96
CA PHE A 18 5.20 -11.16 -27.46
C PHE A 18 6.66 -11.67 -27.48
N THR A 19 6.90 -12.88 -27.97
CA THR A 19 8.22 -13.48 -28.16
C THR A 19 8.85 -12.94 -29.45
N ASP A 20 10.09 -12.44 -29.39
CA ASP A 20 10.84 -12.04 -30.60
C ASP A 20 11.17 -13.26 -31.49
N GLU A 21 11.50 -13.05 -32.77
CA GLU A 21 11.83 -14.14 -33.73
C GLU A 21 12.99 -15.05 -33.28
N LEU A 22 13.76 -14.64 -32.27
CA LEU A 22 14.87 -15.38 -31.65
C LEU A 22 14.44 -16.20 -30.41
N GLY A 23 13.15 -16.26 -30.05
CA GLY A 23 12.65 -17.04 -28.92
C GLY A 23 12.85 -16.37 -27.54
N HIS A 24 13.29 -15.12 -27.49
CA HIS A 24 13.50 -14.38 -26.25
C HIS A 24 12.34 -13.41 -25.96
N ILE A 25 11.89 -13.39 -24.71
CA ILE A 25 10.95 -12.39 -24.19
C ILE A 25 11.73 -11.37 -23.35
N SER A 26 11.67 -10.10 -23.74
CA SER A 26 12.19 -9.02 -22.89
C SER A 26 11.33 -8.87 -21.63
N HIS A 27 11.93 -8.43 -20.53
CA HIS A 27 11.23 -8.23 -19.25
C HIS A 27 9.96 -7.37 -19.39
N TRP A 28 10.01 -6.34 -20.25
CA TRP A 28 8.86 -5.47 -20.56
C TRP A 28 7.72 -6.22 -21.26
N ARG A 29 8.05 -7.08 -22.22
CA ARG A 29 7.08 -7.86 -22.98
C ARG A 29 6.45 -8.99 -22.15
N ALA A 30 7.21 -9.61 -21.25
CA ALA A 30 6.70 -10.60 -20.29
C ALA A 30 5.67 -9.97 -19.34
N ILE A 31 5.99 -8.77 -18.87
CA ILE A 31 5.16 -7.94 -18.01
C ILE A 31 3.84 -7.58 -18.71
N MET A 32 3.91 -7.09 -19.96
CA MET A 32 2.73 -6.73 -20.75
C MET A 32 1.85 -7.96 -21.03
N ALA A 33 2.45 -9.09 -21.41
CA ALA A 33 1.73 -10.34 -21.65
C ALA A 33 1.00 -10.84 -20.38
N GLY A 34 1.65 -10.77 -19.23
CA GLY A 34 1.06 -11.13 -17.94
C GLY A 34 -0.11 -10.23 -17.54
N SER A 35 0.04 -8.91 -17.68
CA SER A 35 -1.03 -7.94 -17.37
C SER A 35 -2.25 -8.11 -18.28
N LEU A 36 -2.03 -8.33 -19.58
CA LEU A 36 -3.10 -8.52 -20.55
C LEU A 36 -3.84 -9.85 -20.32
N ALA A 37 -3.11 -10.91 -19.98
CA ALA A 37 -3.72 -12.18 -19.59
C ALA A 37 -4.55 -12.06 -18.29
N GLY A 38 -4.06 -11.31 -17.30
CA GLY A 38 -4.77 -11.02 -16.05
C GLY A 38 -6.07 -10.22 -16.27
N MET A 39 -6.05 -9.24 -17.17
CA MET A 39 -7.25 -8.49 -17.57
C MET A 39 -8.31 -9.40 -18.20
N VAL A 40 -7.91 -10.25 -19.14
CA VAL A 40 -8.83 -11.18 -19.80
C VAL A 40 -9.38 -12.18 -18.78
N ALA A 41 -8.53 -12.68 -17.88
CA ALA A 41 -8.94 -13.56 -16.80
C ALA A 41 -9.98 -12.92 -15.88
N THR A 42 -9.72 -11.68 -15.46
CA THR A 42 -10.63 -10.92 -14.62
C THR A 42 -11.95 -10.68 -15.33
N ILE A 43 -11.97 -10.23 -16.58
CA ILE A 43 -13.23 -10.01 -17.33
C ILE A 43 -14.05 -11.31 -17.42
N VAL A 44 -13.41 -12.45 -17.68
CA VAL A 44 -14.10 -13.74 -17.79
C VAL A 44 -14.62 -14.25 -16.44
N THR A 45 -13.89 -13.99 -15.35
CA THR A 45 -14.22 -14.51 -14.01
C THR A 45 -15.11 -13.58 -13.18
N TYR A 46 -15.12 -12.28 -13.50
CA TYR A 46 -15.79 -11.23 -12.72
C TYR A 46 -17.28 -11.49 -12.44
N PRO A 47 -18.10 -12.00 -13.40
CA PRO A 47 -19.49 -12.35 -13.11
C PRO A 47 -19.62 -13.38 -11.99
N THR A 48 -18.72 -14.37 -11.97
CA THR A 48 -18.70 -15.42 -10.95
C THR A 48 -18.33 -14.85 -9.59
N ASP A 49 -17.41 -13.88 -9.55
CA ASP A 49 -17.00 -13.23 -8.31
C ASP A 49 -18.09 -12.33 -7.73
N VAL A 50 -18.84 -11.59 -8.56
CA VAL A 50 -20.01 -10.81 -8.13
C VAL A 50 -21.09 -11.72 -7.55
N ILE A 51 -21.38 -12.84 -8.20
CA ILE A 51 -22.38 -13.82 -7.74
C ILE A 51 -21.97 -14.44 -6.40
N LYS A 52 -20.72 -14.91 -6.28
CA LYS A 52 -20.18 -15.46 -5.03
C LYS A 52 -20.20 -14.42 -3.92
N THR A 53 -19.80 -13.19 -4.20
CA THR A 53 -19.77 -12.11 -3.20
C THR A 53 -21.17 -11.83 -2.67
N ARG A 54 -22.18 -11.74 -3.54
CA ARG A 54 -23.58 -11.53 -3.12
C ARG A 54 -24.15 -12.72 -2.35
N LEU A 55 -23.78 -13.94 -2.71
CA LEU A 55 -24.12 -15.16 -1.97
C LEU A 55 -23.47 -15.23 -0.58
N ILE A 56 -22.25 -14.70 -0.42
CA ILE A 56 -21.53 -14.64 0.86
C ILE A 56 -22.08 -13.51 1.75
N VAL A 57 -22.43 -12.38 1.15
CA VAL A 57 -22.87 -11.15 1.85
C VAL A 57 -24.36 -11.15 2.18
N GLN A 58 -25.17 -12.04 1.60
CA GLN A 58 -26.59 -12.12 1.89
C GLN A 58 -26.90 -12.39 3.37
N ASN A 59 -28.07 -11.95 3.82
CA ASN A 59 -28.53 -12.16 5.18
C ASN A 59 -28.75 -13.67 5.45
N ARG A 60 -28.14 -14.20 6.51
CA ARG A 60 -28.29 -15.61 6.91
C ARG A 60 -29.69 -15.96 7.41
N LEU A 61 -30.42 -14.98 7.94
CA LEU A 61 -31.77 -15.19 8.47
C LEU A 61 -32.86 -15.11 7.38
N GLU A 62 -32.58 -14.37 6.30
CA GLU A 62 -33.47 -14.19 5.14
C GLU A 62 -32.65 -14.28 3.84
N PRO A 63 -32.33 -15.50 3.36
CA PRO A 63 -31.50 -15.68 2.20
C PRO A 63 -32.20 -15.18 0.93
N SER A 64 -31.58 -14.22 0.25
CA SER A 64 -32.07 -13.68 -1.02
C SER A 64 -31.76 -14.59 -2.21
N TYR A 65 -30.81 -15.52 -2.05
CA TYR A 65 -30.27 -16.38 -3.09
C TYR A 65 -29.98 -17.79 -2.55
N GLU A 66 -30.67 -18.79 -3.11
CA GLU A 66 -30.52 -20.21 -2.76
C GLU A 66 -29.25 -20.88 -3.33
N GLY A 67 -28.60 -20.31 -4.35
CA GLY A 67 -27.39 -20.88 -4.96
C GLY A 67 -26.84 -20.05 -6.11
N ILE A 68 -25.72 -20.49 -6.70
CA ILE A 68 -25.01 -19.76 -7.78
C ILE A 68 -25.88 -19.57 -9.02
N LEU A 69 -26.59 -20.62 -9.46
CA LEU A 69 -27.46 -20.54 -10.64
C LEU A 69 -28.69 -19.67 -10.38
N HIS A 70 -29.27 -19.76 -9.17
CA HIS A 70 -30.40 -18.92 -8.78
C HIS A 70 -29.98 -17.45 -8.62
N ALA A 71 -28.79 -17.18 -8.08
CA ALA A 71 -28.22 -15.85 -8.01
C ALA A 71 -27.92 -15.26 -9.39
N PHE A 72 -27.35 -16.05 -10.30
CA PHE A 72 -27.16 -15.62 -11.70
C PHE A 72 -28.48 -15.25 -12.36
N TYR A 73 -29.47 -16.16 -12.30
CA TYR A 73 -30.80 -15.96 -12.89
C TYR A 73 -31.47 -14.70 -12.34
N LYS A 74 -31.46 -14.53 -11.01
CA LYS A 74 -32.10 -13.41 -10.33
C LYS A 74 -31.40 -12.08 -10.63
N ILE A 75 -30.06 -12.03 -10.62
CA ILE A 75 -29.31 -10.82 -10.96
C ILE A 75 -29.52 -10.45 -12.44
N TYR A 76 -29.48 -11.44 -13.33
CA TYR A 76 -29.69 -11.23 -14.77
C TYR A 76 -31.08 -10.67 -15.08
N HIS A 77 -32.14 -11.26 -14.49
CA HIS A 77 -33.51 -10.83 -14.75
C HIS A 77 -33.93 -9.55 -14.02
N GLN A 78 -33.40 -9.28 -12.82
CA GLN A 78 -33.80 -8.11 -12.02
C GLN A 78 -32.94 -6.88 -12.30
N GLU A 79 -31.64 -7.05 -12.57
CA GLU A 79 -30.68 -5.94 -12.70
C GLU A 79 -30.00 -5.87 -14.07
N GLY A 80 -30.18 -6.89 -14.92
CA GLY A 80 -29.60 -6.97 -16.25
C GLY A 80 -28.15 -7.47 -16.28
N LEU A 81 -27.67 -7.78 -17.50
CA LEU A 81 -26.32 -8.34 -17.71
C LEU A 81 -25.19 -7.43 -17.20
N LEU A 82 -25.36 -6.11 -17.29
CA LEU A 82 -24.37 -5.13 -16.83
C LEU A 82 -24.17 -5.14 -15.31
N ALA A 83 -25.16 -5.63 -14.53
CA ALA A 83 -25.03 -5.74 -13.08
C ALA A 83 -23.96 -6.75 -12.64
N LEU A 84 -23.72 -7.78 -13.46
CA LEU A 84 -22.65 -8.77 -13.25
C LEU A 84 -21.24 -8.18 -13.45
N TYR A 85 -21.14 -7.00 -14.08
CA TYR A 85 -19.88 -6.30 -14.35
C TYR A 85 -19.75 -4.96 -13.62
N ARG A 86 -20.69 -4.63 -12.72
CA ARG A 86 -20.58 -3.42 -11.88
C ARG A 86 -19.35 -3.52 -10.98
N GLY A 87 -18.42 -2.56 -11.12
CA GLY A 87 -17.17 -2.50 -10.37
C GLY A 87 -15.96 -3.17 -11.05
N VAL A 88 -16.10 -3.66 -12.30
CA VAL A 88 -15.01 -4.32 -13.02
C VAL A 88 -13.85 -3.37 -13.35
N SER A 89 -14.10 -2.07 -13.45
CA SER A 89 -13.09 -1.06 -13.77
C SER A 89 -11.95 -1.00 -12.73
N PRO A 90 -12.22 -0.94 -11.41
CA PRO A 90 -11.19 -1.14 -10.39
C PRO A 90 -10.41 -2.46 -10.51
N ALA A 91 -11.07 -3.56 -10.85
CA ALA A 91 -10.43 -4.87 -10.95
C ALA A 91 -9.49 -4.96 -12.16
N ILE A 92 -9.91 -4.45 -13.33
CA ILE A 92 -9.08 -4.35 -14.53
C ILE A 92 -7.88 -3.41 -14.30
N LEU A 93 -8.07 -2.31 -13.57
CA LEU A 93 -6.99 -1.39 -13.21
C LEU A 93 -5.93 -2.01 -12.29
N VAL A 94 -6.29 -3.03 -11.52
CA VAL A 94 -5.35 -3.80 -10.69
C VAL A 94 -4.52 -4.75 -11.55
N GLU A 95 -5.14 -5.43 -12.52
CA GLU A 95 -4.44 -6.35 -13.43
C GLU A 95 -3.53 -5.66 -14.43
N LEU A 96 -3.81 -4.39 -14.74
CA LEU A 96 -2.92 -3.52 -15.52
C LEU A 96 -1.56 -3.29 -14.82
N VAL A 97 -1.41 -3.64 -13.54
CA VAL A 97 -0.18 -3.44 -12.77
C VAL A 97 0.71 -4.68 -12.82
N PRO A 98 1.83 -4.65 -13.57
CA PRO A 98 2.72 -5.80 -13.64
C PRO A 98 3.39 -6.03 -12.28
N GLY A 99 3.20 -7.23 -11.72
CA GLY A 99 3.88 -7.67 -10.50
C GLY A 99 3.14 -7.42 -9.19
N VAL A 100 1.89 -6.92 -9.22
CA VAL A 100 1.03 -6.89 -8.02
C VAL A 100 0.36 -8.26 -7.90
N SER A 101 0.90 -9.14 -7.06
CA SER A 101 0.22 -10.42 -6.79
C SER A 101 -1.06 -10.16 -5.98
N ALA A 102 -2.09 -10.98 -6.19
CA ALA A 102 -3.33 -10.98 -5.40
C ALA A 102 -3.11 -11.08 -3.88
N ALA A 103 -1.90 -11.43 -3.46
CA ALA A 103 -1.54 -11.54 -2.07
C ALA A 103 -1.16 -10.16 -1.45
N GLU A 104 -0.77 -9.15 -2.25
CA GLU A 104 -0.72 -7.75 -1.78
C GLU A 104 -2.12 -7.20 -1.46
N LEU A 105 -3.18 -7.80 -2.02
CA LEU A 105 -4.58 -7.42 -1.77
C LEU A 105 -5.13 -7.88 -0.40
N ASN A 106 -4.61 -8.99 0.16
CA ASN A 106 -5.13 -9.59 1.41
C ASN A 106 -4.49 -9.01 2.68
N ILE A 107 -3.23 -8.53 2.62
CA ILE A 107 -2.52 -7.91 3.77
C ILE A 107 -2.95 -6.45 3.99
N LEU A 108 -3.83 -5.98 3.12
CA LEU A 108 -4.19 -4.58 3.02
C LEU A 108 -5.16 -4.13 4.13
N CYS A 109 -5.92 -5.07 4.70
CA CYS A 109 -6.78 -4.88 5.87
C CYS A 109 -6.01 -4.30 7.08
N SER A 110 -4.78 -4.77 7.32
CA SER A 110 -3.90 -4.28 8.40
C SER A 110 -3.46 -2.82 8.21
N THR A 111 -3.50 -2.29 6.98
CA THR A 111 -3.04 -0.91 6.71
C THR A 111 -4.08 0.12 7.11
N ALA A 112 -5.37 -0.16 6.85
CA ALA A 112 -6.45 0.73 7.28
C ALA A 112 -6.50 0.82 8.81
N VAL A 113 -6.45 -0.33 9.48
CA VAL A 113 -6.47 -0.44 10.96
C VAL A 113 -5.31 0.32 11.61
N GLY A 114 -4.08 0.16 11.09
CA GLY A 114 -2.92 0.89 11.60
C GLY A 114 -3.08 2.40 11.47
N VAL A 115 -3.56 2.88 10.31
CA VAL A 115 -3.78 4.31 10.07
C VAL A 115 -4.82 4.88 11.02
N PHE A 116 -5.95 4.19 11.25
CA PHE A 116 -6.97 4.63 12.21
C PHE A 116 -6.37 4.85 13.60
N VAL A 117 -5.66 3.84 14.13
CA VAL A 117 -5.06 3.94 15.48
C VAL A 117 -4.04 5.07 15.56
N GLN A 118 -3.28 5.30 14.49
CA GLN A 118 -2.22 6.32 14.41
C GLN A 118 -2.78 7.75 14.30
N VAL A 119 -3.87 7.96 13.55
CA VAL A 119 -4.40 9.29 13.24
C VAL A 119 -5.68 9.66 13.96
N GLN A 120 -6.29 8.76 14.74
CA GLN A 120 -7.60 8.99 15.38
C GLN A 120 -7.66 10.25 16.28
N HIS A 121 -6.58 10.61 16.98
CA HIS A 121 -6.55 11.83 17.80
C HIS A 121 -6.53 13.10 16.95
N ALA A 122 -6.19 12.96 15.66
CA ALA A 122 -6.26 14.02 14.67
C ALA A 122 -7.44 13.84 13.70
N SER A 123 -8.45 13.02 14.00
CA SER A 123 -9.67 12.90 13.19
C SER A 123 -10.77 13.80 13.74
N LYS A 124 -11.54 14.47 12.86
CA LYS A 124 -12.76 15.19 13.26
C LYS A 124 -13.98 14.29 13.39
N GLN A 125 -13.96 13.12 12.75
CA GLN A 125 -15.09 12.21 12.69
C GLN A 125 -15.13 11.22 13.87
N ILE A 126 -14.04 11.13 14.65
CA ILE A 126 -13.93 10.22 15.80
C ILE A 126 -13.95 11.05 17.07
N ALA A 127 -15.06 11.00 17.82
CA ALA A 127 -15.16 11.60 19.14
C ALA A 127 -14.21 10.91 20.14
N ALA A 128 -13.76 11.65 21.17
CA ALA A 128 -12.75 11.17 22.12
C ALA A 128 -13.18 9.88 22.86
N ASP A 129 -14.47 9.75 23.17
CA ASP A 129 -15.10 8.58 23.81
C ASP A 129 -15.23 7.37 22.86
N LYS A 130 -15.17 7.59 21.54
CA LYS A 130 -15.31 6.56 20.50
C LYS A 130 -13.99 6.11 19.89
N GLN A 131 -12.87 6.59 20.40
CA GLN A 131 -11.54 6.19 19.96
C GLN A 131 -11.31 4.68 20.09
N TYR A 132 -10.58 4.10 19.15
CA TYR A 132 -10.25 2.69 19.13
C TYR A 132 -9.19 2.38 20.17
N LYS A 133 -9.46 1.37 21.01
CA LYS A 133 -8.57 0.96 22.11
C LYS A 133 -7.32 0.22 21.61
N GLY A 134 -7.37 -0.30 20.38
CA GLY A 134 -6.26 -1.00 19.75
C GLY A 134 -6.67 -1.68 18.45
N ILE A 135 -5.77 -2.51 17.93
CA ILE A 135 -5.94 -3.20 16.64
C ILE A 135 -7.16 -4.13 16.66
N ILE A 136 -7.32 -4.94 17.71
CA ILE A 136 -8.43 -5.92 17.83
C ILE A 136 -9.78 -5.19 17.88
N ASP A 137 -9.89 -4.16 18.72
CA ASP A 137 -11.10 -3.34 18.83
C ASP A 137 -11.48 -2.73 17.46
N CYS A 138 -10.49 -2.23 16.73
CA CYS A 138 -10.66 -1.66 15.39
C CYS A 138 -11.15 -2.70 14.37
N VAL A 139 -10.53 -3.89 14.32
CA VAL A 139 -10.93 -4.99 13.41
C VAL A 139 -12.35 -5.48 13.69
N VAL A 140 -12.77 -5.50 14.96
CA VAL A 140 -14.12 -5.94 15.35
C VAL A 140 -15.18 -4.88 15.05
N ARG A 141 -14.87 -3.60 15.28
CA ARG A 141 -15.83 -2.49 15.15
C ARG A 141 -16.03 -2.03 13.71
N ILE A 142 -14.97 -1.90 12.91
CA ILE A 142 -15.05 -1.36 11.54
C ILE A 142 -16.09 -2.07 10.66
N PRO A 143 -16.15 -3.42 10.60
CA PRO A 143 -17.16 -4.11 9.79
C PRO A 143 -18.59 -3.77 10.18
N ARG A 144 -18.84 -3.56 11.48
CA ARG A 144 -20.16 -3.23 12.04
C ARG A 144 -20.49 -1.75 11.82
N GLU A 145 -19.50 -0.87 11.90
CA GLU A 145 -19.68 0.57 11.77
C GLU A 145 -19.79 1.01 10.30
N GLN A 146 -18.99 0.43 9.39
CA GLN A 146 -18.84 0.92 8.01
C GLN A 146 -19.00 -0.16 6.91
N GLY A 147 -19.11 -1.43 7.29
CA GLY A 147 -19.11 -2.57 6.38
C GLY A 147 -17.71 -3.10 6.08
N VAL A 148 -17.61 -4.38 5.72
CA VAL A 148 -16.34 -5.10 5.51
C VAL A 148 -15.45 -4.46 4.43
N LEU A 149 -16.05 -3.90 3.38
CA LEU A 149 -15.31 -3.27 2.27
C LEU A 149 -14.52 -2.01 2.68
N SER A 150 -14.84 -1.42 3.84
CA SER A 150 -14.12 -0.25 4.35
C SER A 150 -12.64 -0.51 4.66
N PHE A 151 -12.24 -1.76 4.89
CA PHE A 151 -10.83 -2.14 5.04
C PHE A 151 -9.96 -1.86 3.81
N TRP A 152 -10.56 -1.81 2.62
CA TRP A 152 -9.88 -1.49 1.36
C TRP A 152 -10.01 -0.02 0.96
N ARG A 153 -10.59 0.82 1.81
CA ARG A 153 -10.79 2.24 1.51
C ARG A 153 -9.44 2.95 1.35
N GLY A 154 -9.31 3.69 0.25
CA GLY A 154 -8.05 4.34 -0.14
C GLY A 154 -7.05 3.42 -0.85
N ASN A 155 -7.35 2.12 -1.04
CA ASN A 155 -6.40 1.20 -1.68
C ASN A 155 -6.09 1.55 -3.14
N LEU A 156 -7.05 2.11 -3.88
CA LEU A 156 -6.86 2.51 -5.27
C LEU A 156 -5.61 3.38 -5.44
N ALA A 157 -5.32 4.25 -4.46
CA ALA A 157 -4.13 5.09 -4.49
C ALA A 157 -2.83 4.27 -4.46
N ASN A 158 -2.79 3.10 -3.82
CA ASN A 158 -1.60 2.25 -3.78
C ASN A 158 -1.31 1.58 -5.09
N VAL A 159 -2.37 1.04 -5.69
CA VAL A 159 -2.32 0.36 -6.98
C VAL A 159 -1.79 1.35 -8.01
N ILE A 160 -2.39 2.55 -8.07
CA ILE A 160 -1.95 3.61 -8.99
C ILE A 160 -0.53 4.07 -8.66
N ARG A 161 -0.16 4.24 -7.38
CA ARG A 161 1.15 4.74 -6.96
C ARG A 161 2.30 3.84 -7.41
N TYR A 162 2.07 2.53 -7.59
CA TYR A 162 3.13 1.61 -7.98
C TYR A 162 3.79 2.01 -9.31
N PHE A 163 3.00 2.27 -10.36
CA PHE A 163 3.51 2.62 -11.69
C PHE A 163 4.41 3.85 -11.74
N PRO A 164 3.98 5.06 -11.29
CA PRO A 164 4.82 6.24 -11.35
C PRO A 164 6.04 6.08 -10.44
N THR A 165 5.90 5.38 -9.30
CA THR A 165 7.06 5.10 -8.44
C THR A 165 8.10 4.25 -9.16
N GLN A 166 7.68 3.20 -9.88
CA GLN A 166 8.61 2.37 -10.65
C GLN A 166 9.23 3.14 -11.81
N ALA A 167 8.42 3.88 -12.59
CA ALA A 167 8.93 4.71 -13.69
C ALA A 167 10.01 5.70 -13.20
N LEU A 168 9.77 6.38 -12.08
CA LEU A 168 10.72 7.31 -11.47
C LEU A 168 11.95 6.60 -10.91
N ASN A 169 11.79 5.41 -10.33
CA ASN A 169 12.94 4.59 -9.90
C ASN A 169 13.82 4.22 -11.09
N PHE A 170 13.24 3.75 -12.20
CA PHE A 170 14.01 3.43 -13.41
C PHE A 170 14.72 4.65 -13.99
N ALA A 171 14.07 5.81 -14.00
CA ALA A 171 14.66 7.03 -14.53
C ALA A 171 15.81 7.59 -13.67
N PHE A 172 15.65 7.59 -12.34
CA PHE A 172 16.50 8.40 -11.46
C PHE A 172 17.41 7.60 -10.52
N LYS A 173 17.09 6.35 -10.19
CA LYS A 173 17.82 5.59 -9.15
C LYS A 173 19.30 5.40 -9.51
N ASP A 174 19.58 4.98 -10.73
CA ASP A 174 20.96 4.72 -11.15
C ASP A 174 21.73 6.03 -11.38
N LYS A 175 21.06 7.09 -11.84
CA LYS A 175 21.64 8.43 -11.92
C LYS A 175 22.07 8.95 -10.55
N TYR A 176 21.20 8.86 -9.54
CA TYR A 176 21.57 9.28 -8.19
C TYR A 176 22.66 8.39 -7.58
N LYS A 177 22.65 7.08 -7.83
CA LYS A 177 23.77 6.22 -7.42
C LYS A 177 25.07 6.66 -8.08
N GLN A 178 25.08 6.93 -9.38
CA GLN A 178 26.28 7.39 -10.08
C GLN A 178 26.77 8.74 -9.52
N ILE A 179 25.87 9.68 -9.25
CA ILE A 179 26.21 11.00 -8.70
C ILE A 179 26.81 10.90 -7.29
N PHE A 180 26.22 10.09 -6.41
CA PHE A 180 26.62 10.07 -4.99
C PHE A 180 27.60 8.94 -4.61
N LEU A 181 27.71 7.89 -5.43
CA LEU A 181 28.55 6.71 -5.19
C LEU A 181 29.55 6.45 -6.33
N GLY A 182 29.56 7.26 -7.39
CA GLY A 182 30.54 7.15 -8.47
C GLY A 182 31.96 7.24 -7.94
N GLY A 183 32.76 6.20 -8.18
CA GLY A 183 34.16 6.13 -7.73
C GLY A 183 34.35 5.86 -6.23
N VAL A 184 33.30 5.55 -5.47
CA VAL A 184 33.41 5.23 -4.04
C VAL A 184 33.54 3.73 -3.84
N ASP A 185 34.65 3.31 -3.22
CA ASP A 185 34.86 1.90 -2.87
C ASP A 185 34.23 1.58 -1.51
N LYS A 186 33.30 0.61 -1.51
CA LYS A 186 32.61 0.14 -0.31
C LYS A 186 33.55 -0.45 0.74
N ARG A 187 34.68 -1.06 0.34
CA ARG A 187 35.59 -1.80 1.24
C ARG A 187 36.56 -0.88 1.96
N THR A 188 37.03 0.17 1.30
CA THR A 188 38.04 1.09 1.84
C THR A 188 37.43 2.38 2.40
N GLN A 189 36.25 2.80 1.92
CA GLN A 189 35.65 4.09 2.27
C GLN A 189 34.23 3.95 2.86
N PHE A 190 34.09 3.19 3.96
CA PHE A 190 32.80 2.89 4.58
C PHE A 190 31.90 4.11 4.80
N TRP A 191 32.38 5.15 5.51
CA TRP A 191 31.56 6.33 5.83
C TRP A 191 31.17 7.14 4.60
N ARG A 192 32.05 7.21 3.59
CA ARG A 192 31.75 7.88 2.31
C ARG A 192 30.68 7.12 1.53
N TYR A 193 30.79 5.79 1.48
CA TYR A 193 29.80 4.91 0.87
C TYR A 193 28.46 5.00 1.60
N PHE A 194 28.47 4.96 2.93
CA PHE A 194 27.26 5.08 3.75
C PHE A 194 26.56 6.41 3.49
N ALA A 195 27.27 7.54 3.60
CA ALA A 195 26.71 8.86 3.32
C ALA A 195 26.21 9.00 1.88
N GLY A 196 26.96 8.50 0.89
CA GLY A 196 26.55 8.51 -0.51
C GLY A 196 25.29 7.69 -0.78
N ASN A 197 25.14 6.55 -0.10
CA ASN A 197 23.97 5.70 -0.22
C ASN A 197 22.73 6.32 0.46
N LEU A 198 22.91 7.02 1.58
CA LEU A 198 21.84 7.83 2.20
C LEU A 198 21.43 8.99 1.30
N ALA A 199 22.38 9.74 0.73
CA ALA A 199 22.11 10.85 -0.17
C ALA A 199 21.41 10.37 -1.45
N SER A 200 21.92 9.31 -2.08
CA SER A 200 21.31 8.66 -3.25
C SER A 200 19.88 8.22 -2.95
N GLY A 201 19.70 7.55 -1.81
CA GLY A 201 18.41 7.05 -1.42
C GLY A 201 17.40 8.12 -1.03
N GLY A 202 17.85 9.17 -0.34
CA GLY A 202 17.05 10.33 0.04
C GLY A 202 16.65 11.16 -1.17
N ALA A 203 17.57 11.42 -2.10
CA ALA A 203 17.30 12.17 -3.32
C ALA A 203 16.33 11.41 -4.24
N ALA A 204 16.56 10.11 -4.48
CA ALA A 204 15.63 9.28 -5.26
C ALA A 204 14.24 9.25 -4.61
N GLY A 205 14.16 9.08 -3.30
CA GLY A 205 12.90 9.09 -2.55
C GLY A 205 12.16 10.43 -2.63
N ALA A 206 12.88 11.54 -2.44
CA ALA A 206 12.31 12.89 -2.54
C ALA A 206 11.78 13.17 -3.96
N THR A 207 12.55 12.84 -5.00
CA THR A 207 12.14 13.00 -6.39
C THR A 207 10.90 12.17 -6.70
N SER A 208 10.84 10.91 -6.26
CA SER A 208 9.61 10.11 -6.42
C SER A 208 8.41 10.76 -5.73
N LEU A 209 8.60 11.21 -4.48
CA LEU A 209 7.54 11.88 -3.73
C LEU A 209 7.09 13.19 -4.38
N CYS A 210 7.94 13.94 -5.08
CA CYS A 210 7.52 15.14 -5.81
C CYS A 210 6.39 14.88 -6.82
N PHE A 211 6.20 13.64 -7.27
CA PHE A 211 5.12 13.27 -8.17
C PHE A 211 4.03 12.44 -7.47
N VAL A 212 4.41 11.52 -6.60
CA VAL A 212 3.48 10.52 -6.05
C VAL A 212 2.91 10.88 -4.67
N TYR A 213 3.40 11.94 -4.02
CA TYR A 213 2.95 12.33 -2.68
C TYR A 213 1.45 12.62 -2.59
N PRO A 214 0.77 13.24 -3.59
CA PRO A 214 -0.67 13.42 -3.55
C PRO A 214 -1.45 12.09 -3.43
N LEU A 215 -0.94 11.01 -4.02
CA LEU A 215 -1.54 9.68 -3.89
C LEU A 215 -1.38 9.13 -2.46
N ASP A 216 -0.20 9.30 -1.85
CA ASP A 216 0.02 8.94 -0.43
C ASP A 216 -0.88 9.75 0.51
N PHE A 217 -1.04 11.04 0.23
CA PHE A 217 -1.91 11.94 0.96
C PHE A 217 -3.36 11.45 0.88
N ALA A 218 -3.89 11.25 -0.32
CA ALA A 218 -5.27 10.82 -0.51
C ALA A 218 -5.52 9.41 0.05
N ARG A 219 -4.56 8.49 -0.06
CA ARG A 219 -4.62 7.18 0.63
C ARG A 219 -4.85 7.36 2.12
N THR A 220 -4.08 8.24 2.76
CA THR A 220 -4.15 8.50 4.21
C THR A 220 -5.51 9.07 4.59
N ARG A 221 -5.98 10.07 3.87
CA ARG A 221 -7.26 10.73 4.15
C ARG A 221 -8.45 9.80 3.97
N LEU A 222 -8.45 9.01 2.89
CA LEU A 222 -9.50 8.02 2.66
C LEU A 222 -9.47 6.89 3.69
N ALA A 223 -8.28 6.45 4.11
CA ALA A 223 -8.13 5.42 5.13
C ALA A 223 -8.51 5.95 6.53
N ALA A 224 -8.38 7.25 6.80
CA ALA A 224 -8.77 7.87 8.06
C ALA A 224 -10.27 8.21 8.13
N ASP A 225 -10.95 8.26 6.99
CA ASP A 225 -12.37 8.59 6.89
C ASP A 225 -13.22 7.46 7.47
N VAL A 226 -13.92 7.74 8.57
CA VAL A 226 -14.78 6.76 9.27
C VAL A 226 -16.28 6.91 8.96
N GLY A 227 -16.65 7.78 8.03
CA GLY A 227 -18.06 8.01 7.70
C GLY A 227 -18.79 6.74 7.24
N LYS A 228 -20.10 6.67 7.44
CA LYS A 228 -20.93 5.61 6.81
C LYS A 228 -21.20 5.96 5.35
N ALA A 229 -21.47 4.96 4.51
CA ALA A 229 -21.74 5.19 3.09
C ALA A 229 -22.87 6.22 2.90
N GLY A 230 -22.67 7.22 2.03
CA GLY A 230 -23.60 8.34 1.84
C GLY A 230 -23.04 9.66 2.40
N ALA A 231 -23.87 10.42 3.11
CA ALA A 231 -23.60 11.81 3.51
C ALA A 231 -22.52 11.98 4.60
N ASP A 232 -22.17 10.91 5.32
CA ASP A 232 -21.22 10.99 6.45
C ASP A 232 -19.74 10.89 6.02
N ARG A 233 -19.46 10.54 4.76
CA ARG A 233 -18.10 10.45 4.22
C ARG A 233 -17.53 11.83 3.92
N GLU A 234 -16.29 12.08 4.35
CA GLU A 234 -15.57 13.32 4.00
C GLU A 234 -15.26 13.38 2.49
N PHE A 235 -14.91 12.22 1.93
CA PHE A 235 -14.54 12.08 0.52
C PHE A 235 -15.30 10.93 -0.15
N SER A 236 -15.73 11.07 -1.40
CA SER A 236 -16.36 9.96 -2.13
C SER A 236 -15.32 8.96 -2.68
N GLY A 237 -14.09 9.42 -2.92
CA GLY A 237 -12.99 8.60 -3.44
C GLY A 237 -11.70 9.40 -3.66
N LEU A 238 -10.74 8.78 -4.38
CA LEU A 238 -9.42 9.35 -4.64
C LEU A 238 -9.49 10.70 -5.36
N GLY A 239 -10.22 10.77 -6.48
CA GLY A 239 -10.36 12.01 -7.26
C GLY A 239 -11.03 13.13 -6.45
N ASP A 240 -12.12 12.82 -5.76
CA ASP A 240 -12.83 13.78 -4.90
C ASP A 240 -11.94 14.34 -3.78
N CYS A 241 -11.15 13.48 -3.12
CA CYS A 241 -10.19 13.91 -2.10
C CYS A 241 -9.15 14.89 -2.67
N LEU A 242 -8.52 14.55 -3.80
CA LEU A 242 -7.53 15.41 -4.43
C LEU A 242 -8.14 16.75 -4.85
N VAL A 243 -9.30 16.74 -5.49
CA VAL A 243 -9.96 17.96 -5.99
C VAL A 243 -10.44 18.85 -4.84
N LYS A 244 -11.10 18.29 -3.82
CA LYS A 244 -11.59 19.08 -2.66
C LYS A 244 -10.44 19.73 -1.89
N ILE A 245 -9.35 19.01 -1.66
CA ILE A 245 -8.20 19.55 -0.94
C ILE A 245 -7.45 20.57 -1.80
N PHE A 246 -7.28 20.31 -3.09
CA PHE A 246 -6.67 21.30 -3.98
C PHE A 246 -7.49 22.59 -4.06
N ARG A 247 -8.82 22.51 -4.10
CA ARG A 247 -9.68 23.70 -4.11
C ARG A 247 -9.66 24.48 -2.79
N SER A 248 -9.45 23.82 -1.65
CA SER A 248 -9.43 24.47 -0.34
C SER A 248 -8.07 25.05 0.03
N ASP A 249 -7.00 24.29 -0.20
CA ASP A 249 -5.65 24.59 0.31
C ASP A 249 -4.56 24.64 -0.79
N GLY A 250 -4.93 24.42 -2.05
CA GLY A 250 -4.01 24.37 -3.18
C GLY A 250 -3.01 23.21 -3.12
N LEU A 251 -1.88 23.37 -3.82
CA LEU A 251 -0.80 22.37 -3.82
C LEU A 251 -0.21 22.17 -2.42
N ARG A 252 -0.13 23.23 -1.60
CA ARG A 252 0.42 23.14 -0.25
C ARG A 252 -0.36 22.13 0.61
N GLY A 253 -1.69 22.08 0.46
CA GLY A 253 -2.53 21.10 1.16
C GLY A 253 -2.22 19.65 0.80
N LEU A 254 -1.98 19.36 -0.48
CA LEU A 254 -1.67 18.00 -0.96
C LEU A 254 -0.28 17.51 -0.54
N TYR A 255 0.65 18.42 -0.22
CA TYR A 255 2.04 18.12 0.16
C TYR A 255 2.33 18.34 1.65
N GLN A 256 1.30 18.46 2.50
CA GLN A 256 1.48 18.59 3.94
C GLN A 256 2.21 17.38 4.53
N GLY A 257 3.34 17.64 5.21
CA GLY A 257 4.21 16.59 5.77
C GLY A 257 5.29 16.09 4.82
N PHE A 258 5.52 16.72 3.67
CA PHE A 258 6.56 16.30 2.71
C PHE A 258 7.96 16.27 3.34
N ASN A 259 8.38 17.34 4.02
CA ASN A 259 9.73 17.45 4.59
C ASN A 259 10.03 16.33 5.61
N VAL A 260 9.10 16.08 6.54
CA VAL A 260 9.27 15.02 7.55
C VAL A 260 9.25 13.62 6.91
N SER A 261 8.57 13.46 5.77
CA SER A 261 8.60 12.19 5.03
C SER A 261 9.96 11.92 4.41
N VAL A 262 10.65 12.93 3.87
CA VAL A 262 12.00 12.80 3.31
C VAL A 262 13.01 12.47 4.43
N GLN A 263 12.91 13.14 5.57
CA GLN A 263 13.69 12.82 6.76
C GLN A 263 13.47 11.36 7.20
N GLY A 264 12.20 10.92 7.26
CA GLY A 264 11.85 9.54 7.58
C GLY A 264 12.47 8.51 6.63
N ILE A 265 12.53 8.79 5.32
CA ILE A 265 13.20 7.94 4.33
C ILE A 265 14.70 7.80 4.62
N ILE A 266 15.37 8.91 4.97
CA ILE A 266 16.80 8.91 5.28
C ILE A 266 17.07 8.10 6.55
N ILE A 267 16.28 8.31 7.61
CA ILE A 267 16.40 7.55 8.87
C ILE A 267 16.12 6.06 8.64
N TYR A 268 15.06 5.73 7.90
CA TYR A 268 14.75 4.35 7.55
C TYR A 268 15.92 3.68 6.83
N ARG A 269 16.51 4.34 5.82
CA ARG A 269 17.66 3.80 5.09
C ARG A 269 18.91 3.68 5.97
N ALA A 270 19.19 4.66 6.81
CA ALA A 270 20.33 4.63 7.73
C ALA A 270 20.23 3.44 8.69
N SER A 271 19.07 3.28 9.34
CA SER A 271 18.82 2.14 10.22
C SER A 271 18.85 0.82 9.45
N TYR A 272 18.23 0.73 8.28
CA TYR A 272 18.20 -0.48 7.47
C TYR A 272 19.61 -0.94 7.09
N PHE A 273 20.43 -0.07 6.48
CA PHE A 273 21.78 -0.43 6.06
C PHE A 273 22.72 -0.67 7.24
N GLY A 274 22.64 0.15 8.29
CA GLY A 274 23.45 -0.05 9.49
C GLY A 274 23.21 -1.42 10.12
N ILE A 275 21.93 -1.77 10.37
CA ILE A 275 21.58 -3.05 11.00
C ILE A 275 21.87 -4.22 10.06
N TYR A 276 21.61 -4.07 8.75
CA TYR A 276 21.86 -5.12 7.77
C TYR A 276 23.36 -5.46 7.63
N ASP A 277 24.22 -4.44 7.56
CA ASP A 277 25.66 -4.63 7.45
C ASP A 277 26.23 -5.22 8.77
N THR A 278 25.75 -4.78 9.94
CA THR A 278 26.11 -5.41 11.24
C THR A 278 25.65 -6.86 11.30
N ALA A 279 24.40 -7.16 10.93
CA ALA A 279 23.85 -8.51 10.94
C ALA A 279 24.64 -9.44 10.00
N LYS A 280 25.03 -8.95 8.82
CA LYS A 280 25.91 -9.71 7.91
C LYS A 280 27.30 -9.96 8.47
N GLY A 281 27.88 -9.00 9.18
CA GLY A 281 29.20 -9.16 9.82
C GLY A 281 29.19 -10.17 10.97
N MET A 282 28.04 -10.41 11.59
CA MET A 282 27.87 -11.38 12.68
C MET A 282 27.54 -12.80 12.18
N LEU A 283 27.25 -12.99 10.90
CA LEU A 283 26.96 -14.30 10.33
C LEU A 283 28.26 -15.08 10.05
N PRO A 284 28.41 -16.33 10.53
CA PRO A 284 29.61 -17.14 10.31
C PRO A 284 29.87 -17.45 8.82
N ASP A 285 28.80 -17.68 8.05
CA ASP A 285 28.87 -17.86 6.59
C ASP A 285 27.67 -17.18 5.90
N PRO A 286 27.81 -15.91 5.49
CA PRO A 286 26.75 -15.16 4.82
C PRO A 286 26.34 -15.73 3.46
N LYS A 287 27.15 -16.59 2.83
CA LYS A 287 26.88 -17.14 1.50
C LYS A 287 26.12 -18.46 1.56
N ASN A 288 26.32 -19.26 2.60
CA ASN A 288 25.63 -20.54 2.81
C ASN A 288 24.57 -20.50 3.93
N THR A 289 24.15 -19.32 4.37
CA THR A 289 23.09 -19.17 5.38
C THR A 289 21.76 -19.69 4.84
N HIS A 290 21.11 -20.58 5.59
CA HIS A 290 19.81 -21.15 5.24
C HIS A 290 18.78 -20.05 4.91
N ILE A 291 17.94 -20.27 3.90
CA ILE A 291 16.99 -19.28 3.37
C ILE A 291 16.08 -18.70 4.46
N VAL A 292 15.64 -19.53 5.41
CA VAL A 292 14.78 -19.09 6.54
C VAL A 292 15.53 -18.14 7.47
N VAL A 293 16.82 -18.37 7.72
CA VAL A 293 17.63 -17.49 8.57
C VAL A 293 17.86 -16.15 7.88
N SER A 294 18.20 -16.16 6.58
CA SER A 294 18.31 -14.95 5.77
C SER A 294 16.99 -14.16 5.72
N TRP A 295 15.86 -14.85 5.63
CA TRP A 295 14.53 -14.24 5.67
C TRP A 295 14.24 -13.62 7.05
N MET A 296 14.49 -14.34 8.15
CA MET A 296 14.29 -13.81 9.51
C MET A 296 15.15 -12.57 9.77
N ILE A 297 16.40 -12.55 9.30
CA ILE A 297 17.28 -11.38 9.39
C ILE A 297 16.70 -10.22 8.59
N ALA A 298 16.27 -10.47 7.34
CA ALA A 298 15.65 -9.43 6.52
C ALA A 298 14.38 -8.84 7.17
N GLN A 299 13.53 -9.69 7.77
CA GLN A 299 12.34 -9.24 8.51
C GLN A 299 12.72 -8.43 9.74
N THR A 300 13.70 -8.89 10.52
CA THR A 300 14.15 -8.21 11.74
C THR A 300 14.74 -6.84 11.42
N VAL A 301 15.63 -6.76 10.43
CA VAL A 301 16.21 -5.50 9.93
C VAL A 301 15.10 -4.55 9.49
N THR A 302 14.13 -5.03 8.71
CA THR A 302 13.02 -4.22 8.22
C THR A 302 12.13 -3.72 9.35
N ALA A 303 11.82 -4.58 10.33
CA ALA A 303 11.02 -4.22 11.50
C ALA A 303 11.71 -3.16 12.35
N VAL A 304 13.00 -3.32 12.66
CA VAL A 304 13.75 -2.36 13.49
C VAL A 304 13.94 -1.03 12.77
N ALA A 305 14.28 -1.03 11.47
CA ALA A 305 14.37 0.20 10.67
C ALA A 305 13.00 0.90 10.54
N GLY A 306 11.94 0.11 10.39
CA GLY A 306 10.55 0.58 10.41
C GLY A 306 10.21 1.26 11.73
N LEU A 307 10.58 0.67 12.87
CA LEU A 307 10.33 1.24 14.21
C LEU A 307 11.15 2.51 14.45
N ALA A 308 12.43 2.53 14.05
CA ALA A 308 13.31 3.69 14.21
C ALA A 308 12.80 4.92 13.43
N SER A 309 12.24 4.70 12.23
CA SER A 309 11.68 5.76 11.40
C SER A 309 10.19 6.06 11.68
N TYR A 310 9.51 5.24 12.47
CA TYR A 310 8.07 5.32 12.70
C TYR A 310 7.58 6.67 13.26
N PRO A 311 8.30 7.32 14.21
CA PRO A 311 7.91 8.65 14.69
C PRO A 311 7.77 9.70 13.57
N PHE A 312 8.62 9.64 12.54
CA PHE A 312 8.54 10.52 11.37
C PHE A 312 7.30 10.23 10.53
N ASP A 313 6.92 8.96 10.37
CA ASP A 313 5.67 8.60 9.69
C ASP A 313 4.45 9.08 10.49
N THR A 314 4.45 8.96 11.83
CA THR A 314 3.37 9.49 12.66
C THR A 314 3.18 10.99 12.47
N VAL A 315 4.26 11.78 12.54
CA VAL A 315 4.17 13.23 12.29
C VAL A 315 3.73 13.53 10.85
N ARG A 316 4.26 12.78 9.86
CA ARG A 316 3.83 12.89 8.46
C ARG A 316 2.31 12.74 8.32
N ARG A 317 1.74 11.64 8.84
CA ARG A 317 0.31 11.35 8.72
C ARG A 317 -0.55 12.36 9.47
N ARG A 318 -0.12 12.80 10.65
CA ARG A 318 -0.82 13.83 11.45
C ARG A 318 -0.83 15.20 10.75
N MET A 319 0.24 15.56 10.05
CA MET A 319 0.29 16.76 9.20
C MET A 319 -0.66 16.65 7.99
N MET A 320 -0.74 15.50 7.33
CA MET A 320 -1.71 15.27 6.23
C MET A 320 -3.17 15.46 6.66
N MET A 321 -3.49 15.16 7.92
CA MET A 321 -4.84 15.36 8.48
C MET A 321 -5.20 16.84 8.72
N GLN A 322 -4.24 17.77 8.59
CA GLN A 322 -4.51 19.20 8.76
C GLN A 322 -5.09 19.85 7.50
N SER A 323 -4.86 19.29 6.32
CA SER A 323 -5.33 19.92 5.08
C SER A 323 -6.87 19.95 5.00
N GLY A 324 -7.45 21.04 4.54
CA GLY A 324 -8.89 21.31 4.49
C GLY A 324 -9.46 21.82 5.82
N ARG A 325 -8.63 21.99 6.87
CA ARG A 325 -9.03 22.62 8.12
C ARG A 325 -8.76 24.13 8.08
N LYS A 326 -9.62 24.91 8.73
CA LYS A 326 -9.52 26.37 8.77
C LYS A 326 -9.58 26.90 10.20
N GLY A 327 -8.90 28.02 10.44
CA GLY A 327 -8.96 28.74 11.72
C GLY A 327 -8.59 27.89 12.93
N THR A 328 -9.48 27.85 13.92
CA THR A 328 -9.31 27.16 15.20
C THR A 328 -9.25 25.64 15.11
N ASP A 329 -9.64 25.05 13.97
CA ASP A 329 -9.61 23.60 13.78
C ASP A 329 -8.22 23.04 13.46
N ILE A 330 -7.26 23.91 13.12
CA ILE A 330 -5.89 23.54 12.81
C ILE A 330 -5.18 23.19 14.13
N MET A 331 -4.82 21.91 14.29
CA MET A 331 -4.15 21.43 15.50
C MET A 331 -2.64 21.66 15.46
N TYR A 332 -2.05 21.63 14.26
CA TYR A 332 -0.60 21.76 14.08
C TYR A 332 -0.28 22.84 13.05
N SER A 333 0.48 23.85 13.45
CA SER A 333 0.90 24.94 12.56
C SER A 333 2.04 24.54 11.62
N GLY A 334 2.79 23.49 11.97
CA GLY A 334 3.89 22.96 11.20
C GLY A 334 4.48 21.69 11.83
N THR A 335 5.49 21.11 11.17
CA THR A 335 6.12 19.85 11.59
C THR A 335 6.66 19.91 13.02
N ILE A 336 7.38 20.98 13.38
CA ILE A 336 7.98 21.13 14.72
C ILE A 336 6.90 21.27 15.79
N ASP A 337 5.83 22.03 15.50
CA ASP A 337 4.68 22.16 16.39
C ASP A 337 3.97 20.81 16.57
N CYS A 338 3.85 20.01 15.50
CA CYS A 338 3.30 18.66 15.55
C CYS A 338 4.13 17.73 16.46
N TRP A 339 5.46 17.72 16.32
CA TRP A 339 6.35 16.99 17.23
C TRP A 339 6.13 17.41 18.69
N ARG A 340 6.13 18.72 18.95
CA ARG A 340 6.01 19.27 20.31
C ARG A 340 4.66 18.92 20.95
N LYS A 341 3.56 19.11 20.22
CA LYS A 341 2.20 18.85 20.71
C LYS A 341 1.94 17.36 20.93
N ILE A 342 2.39 16.47 20.03
CA ILE A 342 2.26 15.03 20.26
C ILE A 342 3.02 14.62 21.54
N ALA A 343 4.25 15.09 21.71
CA ALA A 343 5.05 14.77 22.90
C ALA A 343 4.44 15.32 24.19
N ARG A 344 3.88 16.54 24.16
CA ARG A 344 3.29 17.22 25.33
C ARG A 344 1.90 16.66 25.69
N ASP A 345 1.03 16.50 24.70
CA ASP A 345 -0.40 16.28 24.91
C ASP A 345 -0.77 14.79 24.92
N GLU A 346 -0.02 13.95 24.18
CA GLU A 346 -0.27 12.50 24.09
C GLU A 346 0.87 11.64 24.69
N GLY A 347 2.03 12.24 24.98
CA GLY A 347 3.23 11.56 25.49
C GLY A 347 4.08 10.90 24.41
N SER A 348 5.33 10.54 24.76
CA SER A 348 6.32 9.97 23.82
C SER A 348 5.89 8.63 23.19
N LYS A 349 5.05 7.85 23.87
CA LYS A 349 4.50 6.59 23.32
C LYS A 349 3.55 6.83 22.15
N ALA A 350 2.98 8.04 22.02
CA ALA A 350 2.05 8.37 20.95
C ALA A 350 2.66 8.30 19.55
N PHE A 351 3.97 8.55 19.43
CA PHE A 351 4.70 8.41 18.17
C PHE A 351 4.66 6.98 17.61
N PHE A 352 4.43 5.98 18.46
CA PHE A 352 4.41 4.56 18.10
C PHE A 352 3.00 3.96 18.04
N LYS A 353 1.94 4.80 18.10
CA LYS A 353 0.56 4.34 17.89
C LYS A 353 0.43 3.75 16.48
N GLY A 354 0.13 2.45 16.40
CA GLY A 354 0.02 1.71 15.14
C GLY A 354 1.32 1.01 14.68
N ALA A 355 2.44 1.20 15.38
CA ALA A 355 3.74 0.64 14.99
C ALA A 355 3.71 -0.90 14.88
N TRP A 356 3.04 -1.57 15.83
CA TRP A 356 2.86 -3.02 15.81
C TRP A 356 2.04 -3.49 14.59
N SER A 357 0.96 -2.77 14.25
CA SER A 357 0.17 -3.04 13.03
C SER A 357 1.03 -2.92 11.77
N ASN A 358 1.95 -1.95 11.77
CA ASN A 358 2.87 -1.74 10.65
C ASN A 358 3.92 -2.86 10.54
N VAL A 359 4.44 -3.38 11.66
CA VAL A 359 5.35 -4.53 11.66
C VAL A 359 4.64 -5.77 11.11
N LEU A 360 3.44 -6.08 11.60
CA LEU A 360 2.64 -7.20 11.11
C LEU A 360 2.34 -7.09 9.62
N ARG A 361 2.03 -5.88 9.14
CA ARG A 361 1.85 -5.59 7.72
C ARG A 361 3.12 -5.90 6.91
N GLY A 362 4.29 -5.48 7.40
CA GLY A 362 5.57 -5.72 6.73
C GLY A 362 5.89 -7.22 6.63
N MET A 363 5.76 -7.94 7.74
CA MET A 363 5.99 -9.39 7.81
C MET A 363 5.01 -10.17 6.94
N GLY A 364 3.72 -9.83 7.00
CA GLY A 364 2.71 -10.41 6.13
C GLY A 364 3.07 -10.20 4.65
N GLY A 365 3.42 -8.97 4.27
CA GLY A 365 3.84 -8.60 2.91
C GLY A 365 4.93 -9.51 2.37
N ALA A 366 6.01 -9.66 3.13
CA ALA A 366 7.12 -10.51 2.74
C ALA A 366 6.77 -12.00 2.69
N PHE A 367 5.98 -12.50 3.64
CA PHE A 367 5.53 -13.90 3.65
C PHE A 367 4.73 -14.24 2.40
N VAL A 368 3.84 -13.33 2.01
CA VAL A 368 3.02 -13.46 0.81
C VAL A 368 3.85 -13.50 -0.48
N LEU A 369 4.88 -12.66 -0.58
CA LEU A 369 5.76 -12.64 -1.75
C LEU A 369 6.50 -13.96 -1.89
N VAL A 370 7.03 -14.49 -0.78
CA VAL A 370 7.69 -15.80 -0.75
C VAL A 370 6.73 -16.91 -1.15
N LEU A 371 5.50 -16.91 -0.61
CA LEU A 371 4.49 -17.91 -0.94
C LEU A 371 4.11 -17.85 -2.43
N TYR A 372 3.99 -16.64 -2.99
CA TYR A 372 3.73 -16.44 -4.41
C TYR A 372 4.86 -16.99 -5.29
N ASP A 373 6.11 -16.66 -4.95
CA ASP A 373 7.28 -17.15 -5.69
C ASP A 373 7.39 -18.67 -5.62
N GLU A 374 7.07 -19.30 -4.49
CA GLU A 374 7.01 -20.76 -4.38
C GLU A 374 5.87 -21.36 -5.22
N ILE A 375 4.64 -20.81 -5.15
CA ILE A 375 3.50 -21.31 -5.96
C ILE A 375 3.81 -21.20 -7.46
N LYS A 376 4.47 -20.12 -7.87
CA LYS A 376 4.88 -19.89 -9.26
C LYS A 376 5.91 -20.92 -9.77
N LYS A 377 6.66 -21.60 -8.90
CA LYS A 377 7.54 -22.70 -9.35
C LYS A 377 6.76 -23.93 -9.79
N TYR A 378 5.52 -24.07 -9.34
CA TYR A 378 4.66 -25.24 -9.62
C TYR A 378 3.56 -24.94 -10.65
N THR A 379 3.53 -23.74 -11.23
CA THR A 379 2.59 -23.30 -12.27
C THR A 379 3.38 -22.84 -13.49
#